data_AF-A0A3B0YA19-F1
#
_entry.id   AF-A0A3B0YA19-F1
#
_cell.length_a   1.000
_cell.length_b   1.000
_cell.length_c   1.000
_cell.angle_alpha   90.00
_cell.angle_beta   90.00
_cell.angle_gamma   90.00
#
_symmetry.space_group_name_H-M   'P 1'
#
loop_
_entity.id
_entity.type
_entity.pdbx_description
1 polymer ?
#
loop_
_entity_poly.entity_id
_entity_poly.type
_entity_poly.pdbx_seq_one_letter_code
_entity_poly.pdbx_strand_id
1 'polypeptide(L)'
;MNVSNLALQRAKRQLESFCVERSCPGDTLTCLLENDSLLLANNEQALVRLQLDGARWRIFWRRDKGQWEPWPHLPVCDDMQQVIEQLDQAPLHVHWSG
;
A
#
# COMPACT_ATOMS: atom_id res chain seq x y z
N MET A 1 12.16 -10.20 -19.76
CA MET A 1 11.77 -10.63 -18.41
C MET A 1 11.84 -9.42 -17.51
N ASN A 2 10.68 -8.83 -17.17
CA ASN A 2 10.58 -7.50 -16.55
C ASN A 2 11.06 -7.54 -15.10
N VAL A 3 12.18 -6.87 -14.83
CA VAL A 3 12.73 -6.64 -13.48
C VAL A 3 11.66 -6.06 -12.54
N SER A 4 10.72 -5.27 -13.09
CA SER A 4 9.57 -4.71 -12.38
C SER A 4 8.67 -5.76 -11.72
N ASN A 5 8.50 -6.93 -12.33
CA ASN A 5 7.57 -7.95 -11.80
C ASN A 5 8.14 -8.65 -10.55
N LEU A 6 9.45 -8.92 -10.53
CA LEU A 6 10.13 -9.49 -9.36
C LEU A 6 10.14 -8.51 -8.18
N ALA A 7 10.39 -7.23 -8.44
CA ALA A 7 10.33 -6.18 -7.41
C ALA A 7 8.92 -6.05 -6.81
N LEU A 8 7.88 -6.03 -7.66
CA LEU A 8 6.49 -6.01 -7.23
C LEU A 8 6.10 -7.25 -6.41
N GLN A 9 6.51 -8.45 -6.84
CA GLN A 9 6.22 -9.68 -6.09
C GLN A 9 6.93 -9.73 -4.73
N ARG A 10 8.18 -9.24 -4.65
CA ARG A 10 8.91 -9.14 -3.38
C ARG A 10 8.24 -8.14 -2.43
N ALA A 11 7.89 -6.97 -2.96
CA ALA A 11 7.15 -5.95 -2.23
C ALA A 11 5.80 -6.47 -1.71
N LYS A 12 5.06 -7.20 -2.56
CA LYS A 12 3.80 -7.85 -2.18
C LYS A 12 3.97 -8.74 -0.96
N ARG A 13 4.98 -9.62 -0.93
CA ARG A 13 5.21 -10.50 0.23
C ARG A 13 5.51 -9.73 1.51
N GLN A 14 6.30 -8.67 1.42
CA GLN A 14 6.62 -7.83 2.58
C GLN A 14 5.36 -7.12 3.11
N LEU A 15 4.54 -6.59 2.21
CA LEU A 15 3.26 -5.98 2.57
C LEU A 15 2.25 -7.01 3.08
N GLU A 16 2.22 -8.23 2.54
CA GLU A 16 1.37 -9.30 3.04
C GLU A 16 1.69 -9.63 4.50
N SER A 17 2.98 -9.72 4.86
CA SER A 17 3.39 -9.89 6.26
C SER A 17 2.92 -8.71 7.13
N PHE A 18 3.12 -7.47 6.68
CA PHE A 18 2.60 -6.28 7.36
C PHE A 18 1.08 -6.31 7.52
N CYS A 19 0.35 -6.71 6.49
CA CYS A 19 -1.11 -6.81 6.50
C CYS A 19 -1.59 -7.84 7.52
N VAL A 20 -0.96 -9.01 7.58
CA VAL A 20 -1.30 -10.06 8.54
C VAL A 20 -1.02 -9.59 9.97
N GLU A 21 0.10 -8.91 10.20
CA GLU A 21 0.45 -8.37 11.53
C GLU A 21 -0.50 -7.27 12.01
N ARG A 22 -1.07 -6.49 11.08
CA ARG A 22 -2.00 -5.40 11.37
C ARG A 22 -3.47 -5.78 11.25
N SER A 23 -3.78 -6.97 10.75
CA SER A 23 -5.14 -7.47 10.69
C SER A 23 -5.64 -7.72 12.10
N CYS A 24 -6.81 -7.16 12.41
CA CYS A 24 -7.49 -7.36 13.69
C CYS A 24 -8.73 -8.24 13.47
N PRO A 25 -9.22 -8.94 14.51
CA PRO A 25 -10.48 -9.67 14.38
C PRO A 25 -11.63 -8.70 14.09
N GLY A 26 -12.10 -8.67 12.84
CA GLY A 26 -13.12 -7.74 12.32
C GLY A 26 -12.64 -6.85 11.17
N ASP A 27 -11.33 -6.67 11.00
CA ASP A 27 -10.70 -5.86 9.95
C ASP A 27 -9.57 -6.66 9.28
N THR A 28 -9.85 -7.17 8.08
CA THR A 28 -8.86 -7.94 7.31
C THR A 28 -8.16 -7.02 6.32
N LEU A 29 -6.89 -6.70 6.61
CA LEU A 29 -6.04 -5.98 5.69
C LEU A 29 -5.44 -6.98 4.69
N THR A 30 -5.54 -6.66 3.40
CA THR A 30 -5.03 -7.50 2.31
C THR A 30 -4.24 -6.67 1.32
N CYS A 31 -3.21 -7.28 0.74
CA CYS A 31 -2.40 -6.68 -0.32
C CYS A 31 -2.67 -7.38 -1.65
N LEU A 32 -3.20 -6.64 -2.62
CA LEU A 32 -3.48 -7.11 -3.98
C LEU A 32 -2.47 -6.53 -4.97
N LEU A 33 -2.10 -7.32 -5.98
CA LEU A 33 -1.28 -6.85 -7.08
C LEU A 33 -2.19 -6.55 -8.27
N GLU A 34 -2.21 -5.29 -8.72
CA GLU A 34 -3.00 -4.83 -9.86
C GLU A 34 -2.07 -4.16 -10.88
N ASN A 35 -1.88 -4.79 -12.03
CA ASN A 35 -0.97 -4.33 -13.08
C ASN A 35 0.45 -4.09 -12.54
N ASP A 36 0.85 -2.82 -12.40
CA ASP A 36 2.14 -2.37 -11.86
C ASP A 36 1.96 -1.60 -10.53
N SER A 37 0.94 -1.95 -9.76
CA SER A 37 0.63 -1.31 -8.48
C SER A 37 0.22 -2.35 -7.43
N LEU A 38 0.51 -2.04 -6.17
CA LEU A 38 0.05 -2.81 -5.01
C LEU A 38 -1.09 -2.05 -4.36
N LEU A 39 -2.21 -2.70 -4.14
CA LEU A 39 -3.39 -2.15 -3.49
C LEU A 39 -3.51 -2.74 -2.09
N LEU A 40 -3.57 -1.90 -1.08
CA LEU A 40 -3.93 -2.31 0.27
C LEU A 40 -5.42 -2.07 0.46
N ALA A 41 -6.14 -3.14 0.78
CA ALA A 41 -7.57 -3.13 1.00
C ALA A 41 -7.90 -3.63 2.39
N ASN A 42 -8.74 -2.91 3.12
CA ASN A 42 -9.35 -3.39 4.35
C ASN A 42 -10.77 -3.85 4.03
N ASN A 43 -11.16 -5.07 4.42
CA ASN A 43 -12.51 -5.61 4.22
C ASN A 43 -13.04 -5.39 2.78
N GLU A 44 -12.23 -5.75 1.78
CA GLU A 44 -12.51 -5.58 0.33
C GLU A 44 -12.52 -4.11 -0.18
N GLN A 45 -12.39 -3.13 0.71
CA GLN A 45 -12.30 -1.73 0.35
C GLN A 45 -10.83 -1.31 0.17
N ALA A 46 -10.43 -1.06 -1.07
CA ALA A 46 -9.10 -0.51 -1.37
C ALA A 46 -8.95 0.90 -0.75
N LEU A 47 -7.96 1.06 0.13
CA LEU A 47 -7.67 2.29 0.86
C LEU A 47 -6.41 2.98 0.32
N VAL A 48 -5.38 2.20 0.01
CA VAL A 48 -4.07 2.69 -0.42
C VAL A 48 -3.66 2.01 -1.71
N ARG A 49 -3.06 2.79 -2.61
CA ARG A 49 -2.43 2.30 -3.82
C ARG A 49 -0.96 2.70 -3.82
N LEU A 50 -0.09 1.73 -4.02
CA LEU A 50 1.35 1.89 -4.12
C LEU A 50 1.73 1.66 -5.58
N GLN A 51 2.23 2.69 -6.24
CA GLN A 51 2.66 2.59 -7.64
C GLN A 51 4.18 2.60 -7.71
N LEU A 52 4.74 1.66 -8.46
CA LEU A 52 6.17 1.62 -8.75
C LEU A 52 6.44 2.45 -10.02
N ASP A 53 7.13 3.57 -9.88
CA ASP A 53 7.58 4.44 -10.97
C ASP A 53 9.11 4.29 -11.13
N GLY A 54 9.51 3.42 -12.06
CA GLY A 54 10.90 3.02 -12.23
C GLY A 54 11.44 2.24 -11.02
N ALA A 55 12.18 2.92 -10.15
CA ALA A 55 12.75 2.37 -8.91
C ALA A 55 12.14 2.98 -7.64
N ARG A 56 11.12 3.81 -7.78
CA ARG A 56 10.54 4.56 -6.66
C ARG A 56 9.08 4.23 -6.45
N TRP A 57 8.67 4.19 -5.20
CA TRP A 57 7.33 3.92 -4.76
C TRP A 57 6.62 5.22 -4.42
N ARG A 58 5.44 5.41 -5.01
CA ARG A 58 4.56 6.52 -4.68
C ARG A 58 3.28 5.99 -4.05
N ILE A 59 2.89 6.61 -2.95
CA ILE A 59 1.75 6.22 -2.13
C ILE A 59 0.56 7.11 -2.50
N PHE A 60 -0.57 6.47 -2.83
CA PHE A 60 -1.82 7.10 -3.18
C PHE A 60 -2.91 6.67 -2.21
N TRP A 61 -3.83 7.58 -1.94
CA TRP A 61 -5.00 7.34 -1.10
C TRP A 61 -6.26 7.44 -1.93
N ARG A 62 -7.29 6.70 -1.51
CA ARG A 62 -8.60 6.79 -2.12
C ARG A 62 -9.38 7.92 -1.48
N ARG A 63 -9.82 8.90 -2.28
CA ARG A 63 -10.79 9.92 -1.86
C ARG A 63 -12.22 9.36 -1.85
N ASP A 64 -13.12 10.06 -1.16
CA ASP A 64 -14.55 9.72 -1.02
C ASP A 64 -15.27 9.47 -2.36
N LYS A 65 -14.78 10.07 -3.46
CA LYS A 65 -15.32 9.89 -4.82
C LYS A 65 -14.73 8.69 -5.58
N GLY A 66 -13.94 7.85 -4.92
CA GLY A 66 -13.26 6.70 -5.53
C GLY A 66 -12.07 7.06 -6.42
N GLN A 67 -11.61 8.31 -6.39
CA GLN A 67 -10.42 8.76 -7.12
C GLN A 67 -9.16 8.50 -6.29
N TRP A 68 -8.09 8.07 -6.97
CA TRP A 68 -6.77 7.89 -6.38
C TRP A 68 -5.99 9.20 -6.49
N GLU A 69 -5.61 9.77 -5.36
CA GLU A 69 -4.76 10.95 -5.31
C GLU A 69 -3.44 10.61 -4.61
N PRO A 70 -2.30 11.21 -5.03
CA PRO A 70 -1.05 11.03 -4.32
C PRO A 70 -1.20 11.59 -2.90
N TRP A 71 -0.60 10.92 -1.91
CA TRP A 71 -0.60 11.46 -0.56
C TRP A 71 0.19 12.79 -0.56
N PRO A 72 -0.40 13.91 -0.09
CA PRO A 72 0.25 15.21 -0.18
C PRO A 72 1.48 15.35 0.73
N HIS A 73 1.55 14.55 1.81
CA HIS A 73 2.59 14.66 2.84
C HIS A 73 3.54 13.47 2.91
N LEU A 74 3.29 12.40 2.14
CA LEU A 74 4.19 11.25 2.13
C LEU A 74 5.27 11.43 1.07
N PRO A 75 6.55 11.20 1.42
CA PRO A 75 7.63 11.25 0.46
C PRO A 75 7.48 10.10 -0.56
N VAL A 76 8.17 10.26 -1.68
CA VAL A 76 8.40 9.14 -2.59
C VAL A 76 9.45 8.24 -1.94
N CYS A 77 9.17 6.95 -1.83
CA CYS A 77 10.04 5.99 -1.16
C CYS A 77 10.92 5.26 -2.17
N ASP A 78 12.20 5.05 -1.89
CA ASP A 78 13.08 4.29 -2.78
C ASP A 78 12.98 2.77 -2.55
N ASP A 79 12.43 2.36 -1.41
CA ASP A 79 12.29 0.96 -1.03
C ASP A 79 10.95 0.69 -0.31
N MET A 80 10.60 -0.59 -0.21
CA MET A 80 9.36 -1.03 0.41
C MET A 80 9.36 -0.89 1.94
N GLN A 81 10.53 -0.89 2.58
CA GLN A 81 10.61 -0.74 4.02
C GLN A 81 10.21 0.68 4.42
N GLN A 82 10.70 1.69 3.69
CA GLN A 82 10.25 3.07 3.83
C GLN A 82 8.76 3.20 3.59
N VAL A 83 8.21 2.52 2.58
CA VAL A 83 6.74 2.51 2.36
C VAL A 83 6.03 1.99 3.60
N ILE A 84 6.46 0.86 4.16
CA ILE A 84 5.86 0.28 5.37
C ILE A 84 5.96 1.25 6.57
N GLU A 85 7.13 1.87 6.77
CA GLU A 85 7.33 2.87 7.82
C GLU A 85 6.41 4.09 7.64
N GLN A 86 6.27 4.57 6.40
CA GLN A 86 5.35 5.66 6.08
C GLN A 86 3.89 5.26 6.31
N LEU A 87 3.49 4.03 5.95
CA LEU A 87 2.13 3.52 6.19
C LEU A 87 1.85 3.35 7.68
N ASP A 88 2.85 2.97 8.48
CA ASP A 88 2.71 2.82 9.92
C ASP A 88 2.61 4.18 10.63
N GLN A 89 3.43 5.15 10.21
CA GLN A 89 3.45 6.50 10.77
C GLN A 89 2.31 7.39 10.27
N ALA A 90 1.83 7.18 9.05
CA ALA A 90 0.74 7.95 8.48
C ALA A 90 -0.53 7.74 9.31
N PRO A 91 -1.41 8.76 9.46
CA PRO A 91 -2.71 8.65 10.13
C PRO A 91 -3.68 7.65 9.47
N LEU A 92 -3.21 6.83 8.54
CA LEU A 92 -3.89 5.68 7.97
C LEU A 92 -4.46 4.72 9.00
N HIS A 93 -3.75 4.50 10.13
CA HIS A 93 -4.26 3.71 11.25
C HIS A 93 -5.58 4.26 11.83
N VAL A 94 -5.86 5.57 11.68
CA VAL A 94 -7.15 6.17 12.07
C VAL A 94 -8.28 5.76 11.10
N HIS A 95 -7.94 5.47 9.84
CA HIS A 95 -8.89 5.04 8.81
C HIS A 95 -8.99 3.51 8.66
N TRP A 96 -8.17 2.73 9.37
CA TRP A 96 -8.19 1.27 9.33
C TRP A 96 -9.18 0.64 10.30
N SER A 97 -9.69 1.40 11.27
CA SER A 97 -10.61 0.92 12.33
C SER A 97 -11.99 1.57 12.28
N GLY A 98 -12.40 2.08 11.11
CA GLY A 98 -13.67 2.77 10.90
C GLY A 98 -14.76 1.81 10.43
#